data_AF-A0A836D5V4-F1
#
_entry.id   AF-A0A836D5V4-F1
#
_cell.length_a   1.000
_cell.length_b   1.000
_cell.length_c   1.000
_cell.angle_alpha   90.00
_cell.angle_beta   90.00
_cell.angle_gamma   90.00
#
_symmetry.space_group_name_H-M   'P 1'
#
loop_
_entity.id
_entity.type
_entity.pdbx_description
1 polymer ?
#
loop_
_entity_poly.entity_id
_entity_poly.type
_entity_poly.pdbx_seq_one_letter_code
_entity_poly.pdbx_strand_id
1 'polypeptide(L)'
;MIAAAWWSAKWSTVVKCWQKAGIVPVELTDSDREQPPVNQVLPLKSCSTWWFLPPVSQMNFQDVVTADDDLIISQELLDTEVIQDMGARKSTDEAGSEDKGEASLPQQPKITITEAISSAQKLKWFLSTCAGVPDAIFGQLNGIDEYLMRRVMQTLVDSKITDFLQTK
;
A
#
# COMPACT_ATOMS: atom_id res chain seq x y z
N MET A 1 -4.46 -5.64 -23.86
CA MET A 1 -3.80 -4.60 -24.68
C MET A 1 -2.64 -3.87 -23.97
N ILE A 2 -2.18 -4.31 -22.79
CA ILE A 2 -1.06 -3.64 -22.10
C ILE A 2 0.30 -4.08 -22.66
N ALA A 3 0.47 -5.37 -22.99
CA ALA A 3 1.74 -5.90 -23.48
C ALA A 3 2.24 -5.23 -24.77
N ALA A 4 1.35 -4.92 -25.72
CA ALA A 4 1.73 -4.29 -27.00
C ALA A 4 2.34 -2.89 -26.82
N ALA A 5 1.90 -2.13 -25.80
CA ALA A 5 2.43 -0.80 -25.51
C ALA A 5 3.83 -0.83 -24.87
N TRP A 6 4.18 -1.93 -24.19
CA TRP A 6 5.53 -2.13 -23.67
C TRP A 6 6.53 -2.42 -24.79
N TRP A 7 6.12 -3.15 -25.83
CA TRP A 7 6.98 -3.44 -26.98
C TRP A 7 7.25 -2.21 -27.88
N SER A 8 6.40 -1.19 -27.81
CA SER A 8 6.59 0.07 -28.54
C SER A 8 7.34 1.14 -27.72
N ALA A 9 7.60 0.87 -26.44
CA ALA A 9 8.34 1.80 -25.60
C ALA A 9 9.81 1.87 -26.05
N LYS A 10 10.23 3.06 -26.47
CA LYS A 10 11.64 3.30 -26.80
C LYS A 10 12.50 3.13 -25.55
N TRP A 11 13.67 2.53 -25.70
CA TRP A 11 14.64 2.36 -24.62
C TRP A 11 14.95 3.66 -23.89
N SER A 12 15.04 4.77 -24.62
CA SER A 12 15.24 6.11 -24.06
C SER A 12 14.13 6.55 -23.09
N THR A 13 12.89 6.11 -23.30
CA THR A 13 11.77 6.37 -22.38
C THR A 13 12.00 5.64 -21.06
N VAL A 14 12.42 4.37 -21.11
CA VAL A 14 12.71 3.56 -19.92
C VAL A 14 13.84 4.20 -19.12
N VAL A 15 14.93 4.59 -19.78
CA VAL A 15 16.07 5.27 -19.15
C VAL A 15 15.65 6.56 -18.46
N LYS A 16 14.84 7.40 -19.12
CA LYS A 16 14.32 8.65 -18.54
C LYS A 16 13.42 8.41 -17.32
N CYS A 17 12.62 7.35 -17.32
CA CYS A 17 11.82 6.98 -16.14
C CYS A 17 12.70 6.60 -14.95
N TRP A 18 13.78 5.86 -15.19
CA TRP A 18 14.73 5.44 -14.15
C TRP A 18 15.55 6.63 -13.62
N GLN A 19 15.88 7.59 -14.47
CA GLN A 19 16.49 8.86 -14.06
C GLN A 19 15.54 9.69 -13.20
N LYS A 20 14.27 9.80 -13.60
CA LYS A 20 13.25 10.51 -12.83
C LYS A 20 12.99 9.85 -11.47
N ALA A 21 13.16 8.54 -11.38
CA ALA A 21 13.11 7.80 -10.13
C ALA A 21 14.39 7.92 -9.28
N GLY A 22 15.42 8.62 -9.76
CA GLY A 22 16.69 8.80 -9.04
C GLY A 22 17.60 7.57 -9.03
N ILE A 23 17.27 6.53 -9.81
CA ILE A 23 18.03 5.27 -9.85
C ILE A 23 19.27 5.40 -10.73
N VAL A 24 19.17 6.18 -11.81
CA VAL A 24 20.27 6.45 -12.74
C VAL A 24 20.63 7.93 -12.68
N PRO A 25 21.91 8.30 -12.43
CA PRO A 25 22.36 9.69 -12.52
C PRO A 25 22.11 10.27 -13.92
N VAL A 26 21.53 11.46 -13.97
CA VAL A 26 21.19 12.17 -15.22
C VAL A 26 22.43 12.46 -16.09
N GLU A 27 23.60 12.55 -15.47
CA GLU A 27 24.88 12.94 -16.09
C GLU A 27 25.48 11.86 -17.03
N LEU A 28 24.88 10.67 -17.14
CA LEU A 28 25.44 9.54 -17.90
C LEU A 28 24.94 9.39 -19.35
N THR A 29 24.01 10.22 -19.85
CA THR A 29 23.31 9.88 -21.12
C THR A 29 23.25 10.94 -22.22
N ASP A 30 23.97 12.05 -22.13
CA ASP A 30 24.07 13.02 -23.24
C ASP A 30 25.05 12.59 -24.36
N SER A 31 25.16 11.28 -24.59
CA SER A 31 25.73 10.79 -25.85
C SER A 31 24.59 10.20 -26.66
N ASP A 32 24.09 11.00 -27.59
CA ASP A 32 23.32 10.54 -28.75
C ASP A 32 24.25 9.66 -29.59
N ARG A 33 24.47 8.45 -29.11
CA ARG A 33 25.33 7.46 -29.76
C ARG A 33 24.42 6.38 -30.32
N GLU A 34 24.41 6.36 -31.65
CA GLU A 34 23.94 5.26 -32.45
C GLU A 34 24.30 3.92 -31.79
N GLN A 35 23.25 3.12 -31.62
CA GLN A 35 23.24 1.68 -31.38
C GLN A 35 24.63 1.05 -31.07
N PRO A 36 24.92 0.69 -29.80
CA PRO A 36 26.07 -0.15 -29.55
C PRO A 36 25.75 -1.56 -30.07
N PRO A 37 26.72 -2.29 -30.64
CA PRO A 37 26.51 -3.66 -31.05
C PRO A 37 26.09 -4.49 -29.83
N VAL A 38 25.05 -5.30 -30.02
CA VAL A 38 24.65 -6.40 -29.13
C VAL A 38 25.94 -7.15 -28.74
N ASN A 39 26.25 -7.20 -27.44
CA ASN A 39 27.45 -7.80 -26.80
C ASN A 39 28.44 -6.82 -26.15
N GLN A 40 27.97 -5.78 -25.46
CA GLN A 40 28.77 -5.15 -24.41
C GLN A 40 27.97 -5.09 -23.12
N VAL A 41 28.21 -6.10 -22.26
CA VAL A 41 27.85 -6.05 -20.85
C VAL A 41 28.63 -4.87 -20.26
N LEU A 42 27.96 -3.74 -20.06
CA LEU A 42 28.54 -2.62 -19.32
C LEU A 42 28.93 -3.13 -17.93
N PRO A 43 30.16 -2.86 -17.45
CA PRO A 43 30.51 -3.21 -16.09
C PRO A 43 29.66 -2.34 -15.18
N LEU A 44 28.68 -2.97 -14.53
CA LEU A 44 27.87 -2.33 -13.50
C LEU A 44 28.83 -1.87 -12.41
N LYS A 45 29.14 -0.57 -12.41
CA LYS A 45 30.00 0.04 -11.41
C LYS A 45 29.32 -0.10 -10.05
N SER A 46 29.82 -1.07 -9.30
CA SER A 46 29.81 -1.16 -7.84
C SER A 46 28.47 -0.83 -7.17
N CYS A 47 27.49 -1.71 -7.33
CA CYS A 47 26.47 -1.89 -6.32
C CYS A 47 27.14 -2.58 -5.12
N SER A 48 27.64 -1.79 -4.16
CA SER A 48 28.46 -2.27 -3.04
C SER A 48 27.72 -3.19 -2.06
N THR A 49 26.43 -3.43 -2.26
CA THR A 49 25.58 -4.33 -1.48
C THR A 49 25.48 -5.74 -2.06
N TRP A 50 25.96 -6.00 -3.28
CA TRP A 50 25.91 -7.35 -3.85
C TRP A 50 26.92 -8.33 -3.25
N TRP A 51 27.93 -7.84 -2.53
CA TRP A 51 28.92 -8.68 -1.83
C TRP A 51 28.33 -9.48 -0.65
N PHE A 52 27.12 -9.12 -0.17
CA PHE A 52 26.44 -9.88 0.89
C PHE A 52 25.67 -11.09 0.35
N LEU A 53 25.53 -11.20 -0.98
CA LEU A 53 24.90 -12.37 -1.57
C LEU A 53 25.97 -13.45 -1.76
N PRO A 54 25.71 -14.69 -1.30
CA PRO A 54 26.62 -15.79 -1.57
C PRO A 54 26.79 -15.96 -3.09
N PRO A 55 27.98 -16.33 -3.57
CA PRO A 55 28.21 -16.58 -4.98
C PRO A 55 27.20 -17.60 -5.49
N VAL A 56 26.64 -17.37 -6.69
CA VAL A 56 25.56 -18.18 -7.29
C VAL A 56 25.89 -19.68 -7.33
N SER A 57 27.17 -20.04 -7.31
CA SER A 57 27.67 -21.42 -7.21
C SER A 57 27.37 -22.12 -5.88
N GLN A 58 26.90 -21.41 -4.86
CA GLN A 58 26.51 -21.94 -3.54
C GLN A 58 25.00 -21.83 -3.27
N MET A 59 24.22 -21.21 -4.17
CA MET A 59 22.76 -21.14 -4.02
C MET A 59 22.13 -22.45 -4.50
N ASN A 60 21.41 -23.13 -3.63
CA ASN A 60 20.57 -24.25 -3.99
C ASN A 60 19.19 -23.73 -4.43
N PHE A 61 18.49 -24.47 -5.30
CA PHE A 61 17.14 -24.07 -5.74
C PHE A 61 16.18 -23.86 -4.56
N GLN A 62 16.33 -24.66 -3.49
CA GLN A 62 15.59 -24.54 -2.24
C GLN A 62 15.76 -23.17 -1.53
N ASP A 63 16.89 -22.48 -1.72
CA ASP A 63 17.15 -21.17 -1.09
C ASP A 63 16.36 -20.03 -1.75
N VAL A 64 15.79 -20.27 -2.94
CA VAL A 64 14.95 -19.31 -3.68
C VAL A 64 13.46 -19.66 -3.54
N VAL A 65 13.16 -20.89 -3.17
CA VAL A 65 11.78 -21.43 -3.11
C VAL A 65 11.11 -21.16 -1.75
N THR A 66 11.88 -20.89 -0.71
CA THR A 66 11.40 -20.65 0.67
C THR A 66 11.06 -19.18 0.95
N ALA A 67 10.50 -18.46 -0.03
CA ALA A 67 10.04 -17.08 0.17
C ALA A 67 8.64 -16.97 0.79
N ASP A 68 7.89 -18.07 0.82
CA ASP A 68 6.46 -18.11 1.20
C ASP A 68 6.20 -18.81 2.54
N ASP A 69 7.24 -19.20 3.30
CA ASP A 69 7.11 -20.03 4.50
C ASP A 69 6.44 -19.30 5.70
N ASP A 70 6.27 -17.97 5.63
CA ASP A 70 5.64 -17.15 6.69
C ASP A 70 4.42 -16.34 6.17
N LEU A 71 3.77 -16.78 5.10
CA LEU A 71 2.55 -16.12 4.63
C LEU A 71 1.38 -16.38 5.59
N ILE A 72 0.93 -15.31 6.26
CA ILE A 72 -0.39 -15.31 6.93
C ILE A 72 -1.45 -15.26 5.83
N ILE A 73 -1.96 -16.43 5.43
CA ILE A 73 -3.10 -16.53 4.53
C ILE A 73 -4.34 -16.12 5.32
N SER A 74 -4.93 -14.98 4.97
CA SER A 74 -6.22 -14.57 5.51
C SER A 74 -7.29 -15.60 5.13
N GLN A 75 -8.20 -15.90 6.05
CA GLN A 75 -9.31 -16.81 5.81
C GLN A 75 -10.13 -16.34 4.59
N GLU A 76 -10.36 -17.26 3.65
CA GLU A 76 -11.22 -17.02 2.50
C GLU A 76 -12.65 -16.81 3.00
N LEU A 77 -13.18 -15.59 2.81
CA LEU A 77 -14.56 -15.29 3.17
C LEU A 77 -15.48 -16.11 2.28
N LEU A 78 -16.33 -16.92 2.90
CA LEU A 78 -17.34 -17.68 2.16
C LEU A 78 -18.44 -16.71 1.69
N ASP A 79 -18.99 -16.93 0.50
CA ASP A 79 -20.08 -16.10 -0.07
C ASP A 79 -21.24 -15.91 0.93
N THR A 80 -21.48 -16.89 1.79
CA THR A 80 -22.51 -16.83 2.85
C THR A 80 -22.22 -15.75 3.90
N GLU A 81 -20.96 -15.51 4.26
CA GLU A 81 -20.55 -14.47 5.21
C GLU A 81 -20.65 -13.08 4.56
N VAL A 82 -20.32 -12.97 3.27
CA VAL A 82 -20.48 -11.74 2.49
C VAL A 82 -21.98 -11.36 2.37
N ILE A 83 -22.85 -12.34 2.12
CA ILE A 83 -24.29 -12.12 2.04
C ILE A 83 -24.87 -11.70 3.39
N GLN A 84 -24.36 -12.25 4.51
CA GLN A 84 -24.82 -11.87 5.84
C GLN A 84 -24.43 -10.43 6.20
N ASP A 85 -23.21 -10.00 5.86
CA ASP A 85 -22.74 -8.61 6.04
C ASP A 85 -23.57 -7.62 5.19
N MET A 86 -23.93 -8.01 3.97
CA MET A 86 -24.81 -7.19 3.11
C MET A 86 -26.27 -7.14 3.59
N GLY A 87 -26.79 -8.23 4.16
CA GLY A 87 -28.15 -8.31 4.70
C GLY A 87 -28.34 -7.47 5.95
N ALA A 88 -27.35 -7.47 6.87
CA ALA A 88 -27.35 -6.64 8.07
C ALA A 88 -27.33 -5.14 7.76
N ARG A 89 -26.81 -4.76 6.58
CA ARG A 89 -26.77 -3.37 6.11
C ARG A 89 -28.08 -2.90 5.47
N LYS A 90 -29.03 -3.80 5.21
CA LYS A 90 -30.26 -3.54 4.43
C LYS A 90 -31.54 -4.07 5.09
N SER A 91 -31.68 -3.91 6.39
CA SER A 91 -32.96 -4.16 7.07
C SER A 91 -33.28 -3.12 8.13
N THR A 92 -33.73 -1.94 7.69
CA THR A 92 -34.74 -1.18 8.43
C THR A 92 -35.48 -0.32 7.41
N ASP A 93 -36.62 -0.82 6.94
CA ASP A 93 -37.80 0.00 6.69
C ASP A 93 -39.04 -0.91 6.63
N GLU A 94 -39.93 -0.64 7.59
CA GLU A 94 -41.36 -0.97 7.65
C GLU A 94 -41.81 -2.43 7.86
N ALA A 95 -42.09 -2.78 9.13
CA ALA A 95 -43.42 -3.25 9.55
C ALA A 95 -43.44 -3.50 11.08
N GLY A 96 -44.40 -2.87 11.76
CA GLY A 96 -44.50 -2.85 13.21
C GLY A 96 -44.66 -4.22 13.89
N SER A 97 -44.03 -4.33 15.06
CA SER A 97 -44.38 -5.27 16.11
C SER A 97 -43.97 -4.64 17.43
N GLU A 98 -44.96 -4.36 18.29
CA GLU A 98 -44.74 -4.01 19.69
C GLU A 98 -44.18 -5.25 20.40
N ASP A 99 -42.90 -5.23 20.78
CA ASP A 99 -42.43 -6.09 21.88
C ASP A 99 -41.25 -5.45 22.63
N LYS A 100 -41.25 -5.73 23.91
CA LYS A 100 -40.60 -5.00 24.99
C LYS A 100 -39.09 -4.93 24.91
N GLY A 101 -38.57 -3.72 25.11
CA GLY A 101 -37.55 -3.46 26.12
C GLY A 101 -36.21 -4.17 25.92
N GLU A 102 -35.61 -4.06 24.74
CA GLU A 102 -34.16 -4.14 24.61
C GLU A 102 -33.61 -2.74 24.47
N ALA A 103 -32.78 -2.35 25.45
CA ALA A 103 -32.03 -1.11 25.42
C ALA A 103 -31.19 -1.10 24.14
N SER A 104 -31.65 -0.35 23.13
CA SER A 104 -30.88 -0.10 21.93
C SER A 104 -29.53 0.47 22.35
N LEU A 105 -28.45 -0.27 22.08
CA LEU A 105 -27.11 0.25 22.24
C LEU A 105 -27.04 1.59 21.49
N PRO A 106 -26.51 2.65 22.10
CA PRO A 106 -26.41 3.93 21.42
C PRO A 106 -25.65 3.72 20.12
N GLN A 107 -26.27 4.09 18.99
CA GLN A 107 -25.62 4.04 17.69
C GLN A 107 -24.28 4.77 17.84
N GLN A 108 -23.18 4.01 17.74
CA GLN A 108 -21.86 4.63 17.78
C GLN A 108 -21.80 5.64 16.65
N PRO A 109 -21.33 6.87 16.91
CA PRO A 109 -21.18 7.86 15.87
C PRO A 109 -20.31 7.29 14.76
N LYS A 110 -20.79 7.36 13.50
CA LYS A 110 -19.99 7.00 12.33
C LYS A 110 -18.91 8.05 12.13
N ILE A 111 -17.78 7.85 12.79
CA ILE A 111 -16.61 8.73 12.67
C ILE A 111 -15.96 8.48 11.31
N THR A 112 -15.77 9.54 10.55
CA THR A 112 -15.05 9.50 9.27
C THR A 112 -13.54 9.42 9.49
N ILE A 113 -12.79 8.93 8.49
CA ILE A 113 -11.31 8.82 8.59
C ILE A 113 -10.67 10.20 8.84
N THR A 114 -11.21 11.25 8.21
CA THR A 114 -10.75 12.64 8.40
C THR A 114 -10.98 13.15 9.82
N GLU A 115 -12.13 12.83 10.44
CA GLU A 115 -12.41 13.16 11.83
C GLU A 115 -11.51 12.38 12.80
N ALA A 116 -11.21 11.12 12.51
CA ALA A 116 -10.26 10.33 13.29
C ALA A 116 -8.85 10.95 13.26
N ILE A 117 -8.37 11.39 12.09
CA ILE A 117 -7.09 12.10 11.95
C ILE A 117 -7.09 13.40 12.76
N SER A 118 -8.14 14.22 12.60
CA SER A 118 -8.27 15.48 13.35
C SER A 118 -8.26 15.24 14.86
N SER A 119 -8.92 14.17 15.32
CA SER A 119 -8.97 13.80 16.73
C SER A 119 -7.62 13.33 17.26
N ALA A 120 -6.89 12.51 16.50
CA ALA A 120 -5.54 12.07 16.86
C ALA A 120 -4.56 13.25 16.96
N GLN A 121 -4.66 14.22 16.03
CA GLN A 121 -3.86 15.44 16.07
C GLN A 121 -4.16 16.31 17.29
N LYS A 122 -5.44 16.50 17.63
CA LYS A 122 -5.86 17.22 18.84
C LYS A 122 -5.33 16.55 20.11
N LEU A 123 -5.40 15.22 20.18
CA LEU A 123 -4.84 14.46 21.29
C LEU A 123 -3.32 14.64 21.39
N LYS A 124 -2.61 14.60 20.26
CA LYS A 124 -1.16 14.83 20.21
C LYS A 124 -0.81 16.20 20.76
N TRP A 125 -1.52 17.23 20.32
CA TRP A 125 -1.33 18.60 20.79
C TRP A 125 -1.59 18.74 22.28
N PHE A 126 -2.68 18.16 22.79
CA PHE A 126 -2.99 18.19 24.22
C PHE A 126 -1.88 17.52 25.05
N LEU A 127 -1.45 16.32 24.65
CA LEU A 127 -0.40 15.60 25.36
C LEU A 127 0.94 16.34 25.35
N SER A 128 1.26 17.07 24.27
CA SER A 128 2.45 17.92 24.21
C SER A 128 2.42 19.08 25.22
N THR A 129 1.25 19.46 25.75
CA THR A 129 1.14 20.47 26.82
C THR A 129 1.23 19.89 28.23
N CYS A 130 1.11 18.57 28.37
CA CYS A 130 1.17 17.88 29.65
C CYS A 130 2.62 17.59 30.06
N ALA A 131 2.95 17.81 31.33
CA ALA A 131 4.26 17.45 31.87
C ALA A 131 4.30 15.94 32.24
N GLY A 132 5.43 15.29 31.98
CA GLY A 132 5.67 13.91 32.42
C GLY A 132 5.00 12.82 31.58
N VAL A 133 4.54 13.15 30.37
CA VAL A 133 4.02 12.15 29.42
C VAL A 133 5.19 11.30 28.88
N PRO A 134 5.16 9.96 29.03
CA PRO A 134 6.21 9.11 28.47
C PRO A 134 6.26 9.13 26.94
N ASP A 135 7.47 9.11 26.37
CA ASP A 135 7.68 9.12 24.91
C ASP A 135 7.00 7.96 24.18
N ALA A 136 6.83 6.82 24.85
CA ALA A 136 6.12 5.66 24.32
C ALA A 136 4.68 6.00 23.87
N ILE A 137 4.02 6.95 24.55
CA ILE A 137 2.66 7.39 24.20
C ILE A 137 2.68 8.15 22.86
N PHE A 138 3.67 9.00 22.63
CA PHE A 138 3.83 9.68 21.35
C PHE A 138 4.18 8.71 20.22
N GLY A 139 4.97 7.66 20.51
CA GLY A 139 5.24 6.58 19.56
C GLY A 139 3.98 5.82 19.14
N GLN A 140 3.13 5.44 20.11
CA GLN A 140 1.84 4.81 19.83
C GLN A 140 0.92 5.72 19.02
N LEU A 141 0.86 7.00 19.38
CA LEU A 141 0.04 7.98 18.67
C LEU A 141 0.52 8.20 17.23
N ASN A 142 1.82 8.14 16.98
CA ASN A 142 2.39 8.17 15.65
C ASN A 142 2.00 6.93 14.83
N GLY A 143 2.02 5.74 15.45
CA GLY A 143 1.53 4.51 14.80
C GLY A 143 0.05 4.57 14.42
N ILE A 144 -0.79 5.22 15.24
CA ILE A 144 -2.20 5.48 14.91
C ILE A 144 -2.31 6.41 13.69
N ASP A 145 -1.53 7.49 13.65
CA ASP A 145 -1.53 8.43 12.52
C ASP A 145 -1.08 7.74 11.22
N GLU A 146 -0.03 6.92 11.27
CA GLU A 146 0.43 6.12 10.13
C GLU A 146 -0.64 5.14 9.63
N TYR A 147 -1.34 4.46 10.54
CA TYR A 147 -2.43 3.56 10.18
C TYR A 147 -3.57 4.31 9.48
N LEU A 148 -3.98 5.47 10.01
CA LEU A 148 -5.03 6.30 9.42
C LEU A 148 -4.62 6.82 8.04
N MET A 149 -3.38 7.28 7.87
CA MET A 149 -2.86 7.72 6.57
C MET A 149 -2.83 6.57 5.55
N ARG A 150 -2.44 5.36 5.97
CA ARG A 150 -2.48 4.17 5.10
C ARG A 150 -3.90 3.87 4.62
N ARG A 151 -4.89 3.97 5.51
CA ARG A 151 -6.31 3.82 5.15
C ARG A 151 -6.77 4.86 4.12
N VAL A 152 -6.37 6.13 4.26
CA VAL A 152 -6.67 7.18 3.28
C VAL A 152 -6.08 6.85 1.91
N MET A 153 -4.81 6.45 1.87
CA MET A 153 -4.17 6.07 0.61
C MET A 153 -4.86 4.88 -0.04
N GLN A 154 -5.26 3.87 0.74
CA GLN A 154 -5.99 2.72 0.21
C GLN A 154 -7.31 3.15 -0.44
N THR A 155 -8.12 3.96 0.26
CA THR A 155 -9.38 4.45 -0.31
C THR A 155 -9.18 5.28 -1.58
N LEU A 156 -8.09 6.04 -1.68
CA LEU A 156 -7.76 6.81 -2.89
C LEU A 156 -7.38 5.90 -4.06
N VAL A 157 -6.61 4.84 -3.79
CA VAL A 157 -6.23 3.83 -4.78
C VAL A 157 -7.48 3.10 -5.28
N ASP A 158 -8.34 2.65 -4.37
CA ASP A 158 -9.57 1.93 -4.70
C ASP A 158 -10.51 2.80 -5.55
N SER A 159 -10.65 4.10 -5.19
CA SER A 159 -11.41 5.07 -5.99
C SER A 159 -10.85 5.20 -7.40
N LYS A 160 -9.53 5.37 -7.55
CA LYS A 160 -8.90 5.50 -8.88
C LYS A 160 -9.06 4.25 -9.74
N ILE A 161 -8.96 3.06 -9.15
CA ILE A 161 -9.18 1.79 -9.86
C ILE A 161 -10.62 1.72 -10.34
N THR A 162 -11.57 2.06 -9.46
CA THR A 162 -13.00 2.08 -9.79
C THR A 162 -13.30 3.06 -10.93
N ASP A 163 -12.76 4.28 -10.86
CA ASP A 163 -12.93 5.31 -11.88
C ASP A 163 -12.38 4.84 -13.24
N PHE A 164 -11.17 4.24 -13.24
CA PHE A 164 -10.56 3.70 -14.46
C PHE A 164 -11.43 2.62 -15.11
N LEU A 165 -12.00 1.71 -14.32
CA LEU A 165 -12.86 0.65 -14.82
C LEU A 165 -14.20 1.16 -15.37
N GLN A 166 -14.75 2.24 -14.82
CA GLN A 166 -16.00 2.84 -15.30
C GLN A 166 -15.83 3.66 -16.58
N THR A 167 -14.64 4.21 -16.83
CA THR A 167 -14.34 5.01 -18.04
C THR A 167 -14.08 4.21 -19.32
N LYS A 168 -14.25 2.89 -19.30
CA LYS A 168 -13.97 1.99 -20.43
C LYS A 168 -15.22 1.24 -20.88
#